data_AF-A0A395H0H5-F1
#
_entry.id   AF-A0A395H0H5-F1
#
_cell.length_a   1.000
_cell.length_b   1.000
_cell.length_c   1.000
_cell.angle_alpha   90.00
_cell.angle_beta   90.00
_cell.angle_gamma   90.00
#
_symmetry.space_group_name_H-M   'P 1'
#
loop_
_entity.id
_entity.type
_entity.pdbx_description
1 polymer ?
#
loop_
_entity_poly.entity_id
_entity_poly.type
_entity_poly.pdbx_seq_one_letter_code
_entity_poly.pdbx_strand_id
1 'polypeptide(L)'
;MDTNTPTLSDHITHLATLPLHARIEALHALTPNLTPTISPTGTRLITHPSYTGYAHLDPLGTLYLTTAWACTEEHAPLTTRLLHADLDPIFESIYVSSEDQLLAGRKDGTVVIPKPDENNEPVGCACCRGDPDALILAGFETEGAFYFFEEEYRALWGDEPEHGMMYSPSIGRRLAASRAQIKGALQREREREREGKVVAVL
;
A
#
# COMPACT_ATOMS: atom_id res chain seq x y z
N MET A 1 -11.88 -26.60 -24.37
CA MET A 1 -11.62 -25.15 -24.48
C MET A 1 -10.73 -24.82 -23.30
N ASP A 2 -9.42 -24.78 -23.50
CA ASP A 2 -8.48 -24.36 -22.46
C ASP A 2 -8.53 -22.84 -22.37
N THR A 3 -9.42 -22.34 -21.51
CA THR A 3 -9.31 -20.96 -21.05
C THR A 3 -8.12 -20.92 -20.12
N ASN A 4 -6.99 -20.44 -20.64
CA ASN A 4 -5.76 -20.24 -19.88
C ASN A 4 -5.99 -19.09 -18.89
N THR A 5 -6.72 -19.37 -17.80
CA THR A 5 -7.00 -18.38 -16.76
C THR A 5 -5.68 -17.97 -16.13
N PRO A 6 -5.32 -16.67 -16.14
CA PRO A 6 -4.05 -16.21 -15.60
C PRO A 6 -3.93 -16.59 -14.12
N THR A 7 -2.71 -16.92 -13.69
CA THR A 7 -2.48 -17.18 -12.27
C THR A 7 -2.55 -15.87 -11.48
N LEU A 8 -2.89 -15.96 -10.19
CA LEU A 8 -2.90 -14.77 -9.33
C LEU A 8 -1.51 -14.11 -9.25
N SER A 9 -0.45 -14.92 -9.25
CA SER A 9 0.94 -14.46 -9.25
C SER A 9 1.31 -13.69 -10.51
N ASP A 10 0.91 -14.17 -11.69
CA ASP A 10 1.13 -13.46 -12.96
C ASP A 10 0.39 -12.13 -12.98
N HIS A 11 -0.84 -12.12 -12.44
CA HIS A 11 -1.63 -10.91 -12.35
C HIS A 11 -0.98 -9.86 -11.44
N ILE A 12 -0.53 -10.24 -10.24
CA ILE A 12 0.19 -9.34 -9.31
C ILE A 12 1.46 -8.80 -9.96
N THR A 13 2.21 -9.65 -10.67
CA THR A 13 3.41 -9.22 -11.41
C THR A 13 3.07 -8.19 -12.48
N HIS A 14 1.96 -8.38 -13.19
CA HIS A 14 1.49 -7.41 -14.19
C HIS A 14 1.09 -6.08 -13.56
N LEU A 15 0.45 -6.07 -12.38
CA LEU A 15 0.08 -4.82 -11.70
C LEU A 15 1.27 -3.88 -11.47
N ALA A 16 2.45 -4.43 -11.18
CA ALA A 16 3.68 -3.66 -10.98
C ALA A 16 4.14 -2.90 -12.25
N THR A 17 3.66 -3.29 -13.43
CA THR A 17 3.97 -2.64 -14.71
C THR A 17 3.00 -1.51 -15.07
N LEU A 18 1.88 -1.40 -14.36
CA LEU A 18 0.86 -0.39 -14.64
C LEU A 18 1.32 1.02 -14.23
N PRO A 19 0.88 2.07 -14.94
CA PRO A 19 1.01 3.45 -14.47
C PRO A 19 0.37 3.62 -13.09
N LEU A 20 0.89 4.54 -12.28
CA LEU A 20 0.55 4.67 -10.86
C LEU A 20 -0.96 4.68 -10.57
N HIS A 21 -1.73 5.54 -11.25
CA HIS A 21 -3.18 5.62 -11.00
C HIS A 21 -3.90 4.31 -11.36
N ALA A 22 -3.62 3.75 -12.54
CA ALA A 22 -4.21 2.48 -12.98
C ALA A 22 -3.81 1.31 -12.07
N ARG A 23 -2.59 1.34 -11.53
CA ARG A 23 -2.12 0.37 -10.53
C ARG A 23 -2.95 0.45 -9.25
N ILE A 24 -3.21 1.65 -8.73
CA ILE A 24 -4.04 1.86 -7.54
C ILE A 24 -5.46 1.36 -7.78
N GLU A 25 -6.06 1.70 -8.92
CA GLU A 25 -7.39 1.20 -9.29
C GLU A 25 -7.43 -0.33 -9.39
N ALA A 26 -6.39 -0.94 -9.96
CA ALA A 26 -6.30 -2.39 -10.06
C ALA A 26 -6.11 -3.07 -8.69
N LEU A 27 -5.36 -2.44 -7.76
CA LEU A 27 -5.28 -2.91 -6.37
C LEU A 27 -6.65 -2.86 -5.69
N HIS A 28 -7.43 -1.80 -5.90
CA HIS A 28 -8.82 -1.70 -5.41
C HIS A 28 -9.72 -2.78 -5.98
N ALA A 29 -9.56 -3.12 -7.25
CA ALA A 29 -10.34 -4.18 -7.88
C ALA A 29 -9.97 -5.58 -7.32
N LEU A 30 -8.69 -5.81 -7.03
CA LEU A 30 -8.18 -7.11 -6.61
C LEU A 30 -8.43 -7.41 -5.13
N THR A 31 -8.09 -6.45 -4.26
CA THR A 31 -7.89 -6.70 -2.83
C THR A 31 -9.14 -7.11 -2.02
N PRO A 32 -10.37 -6.62 -2.31
CA PRO A 32 -11.54 -6.94 -1.48
C PRO A 32 -11.93 -8.43 -1.45
N ASN A 33 -11.53 -9.21 -2.47
CA ASN A 33 -11.89 -10.62 -2.60
C ASN A 33 -10.71 -11.58 -2.34
N LEU A 34 -9.60 -11.07 -1.80
CA LEU A 34 -8.46 -11.91 -1.43
C LEU A 34 -8.78 -12.72 -0.18
N THR A 35 -8.44 -14.00 -0.22
CA THR A 35 -8.53 -14.89 0.95
C THR A 35 -7.12 -15.29 1.37
N PRO A 36 -6.62 -14.80 2.53
CA PRO A 36 -5.31 -15.17 3.04
C PRO A 36 -5.31 -16.58 3.61
N THR A 37 -4.22 -17.31 3.43
CA THR A 37 -3.95 -18.61 4.05
C THR A 37 -2.49 -18.71 4.48
N ILE A 38 -2.20 -19.62 5.42
CA ILE A 38 -0.84 -19.90 5.89
C ILE A 38 -0.42 -21.31 5.46
N SER A 39 0.77 -21.44 4.87
CA SER A 39 1.35 -22.74 4.57
C SER A 39 1.83 -23.45 5.85
N PRO A 40 2.02 -24.78 5.83
CA PRO A 40 2.60 -25.51 6.97
C PRO A 40 4.00 -25.01 7.39
N THR A 41 4.70 -24.26 6.52
CA THR A 41 6.02 -23.67 6.80
C THR A 41 5.95 -22.21 7.26
N GLY A 42 4.75 -21.65 7.44
CA GLY A 42 4.52 -20.28 7.88
C GLY A 42 4.51 -19.24 6.75
N THR A 43 4.46 -19.65 5.49
CA THR A 43 4.41 -18.73 4.36
C THR A 43 3.00 -18.14 4.21
N ARG A 44 2.90 -16.82 4.08
CA ARG A 44 1.65 -16.11 3.80
C ARG A 44 1.28 -16.23 2.32
N LEU A 45 0.13 -16.85 2.07
CA LEU A 45 -0.42 -17.08 0.73
C LEU A 45 -1.78 -16.39 0.60
N ILE A 46 -2.19 -16.15 -0.64
CA ILE A 46 -3.50 -15.60 -0.99
C ILE A 46 -4.10 -16.35 -2.16
N THR A 47 -5.44 -16.38 -2.19
CA THR A 47 -6.24 -16.82 -3.34
C THR A 47 -7.28 -15.77 -3.69
N HIS A 48 -7.82 -15.85 -4.91
CA HIS A 48 -8.85 -14.95 -5.41
C HIS A 48 -9.81 -15.72 -6.34
N PRO A 49 -11.13 -15.49 -6.29
CA PRO A 49 -12.12 -16.26 -7.08
C PRO A 49 -11.91 -16.22 -8.60
N SER A 50 -11.37 -15.13 -9.12
CA SER A 50 -11.17 -14.91 -10.56
C SER A 50 -9.84 -15.43 -11.12
N TYR A 51 -8.93 -15.93 -10.27
CA TYR A 51 -7.60 -16.38 -10.69
C TYR A 51 -7.34 -17.80 -10.23
N THR A 52 -6.45 -18.49 -10.92
CA THR A 52 -6.03 -19.84 -10.53
C THR A 52 -4.81 -19.79 -9.61
N GLY A 53 -4.68 -20.81 -8.76
CA GLY A 53 -3.51 -21.02 -7.91
C GLY A 53 -3.43 -20.10 -6.68
N TYR A 54 -2.38 -20.31 -5.89
CA TYR A 54 -1.99 -19.44 -4.79
C TYR A 54 -0.95 -18.43 -5.29
N ALA A 55 -0.96 -17.23 -4.70
CA ALA A 55 0.16 -16.30 -4.78
C ALA A 55 0.72 -16.03 -3.38
N HIS A 56 1.99 -15.60 -3.32
CA HIS A 56 2.57 -15.10 -2.08
C HIS A 56 1.97 -13.74 -1.73
N LEU A 57 1.70 -13.51 -0.45
CA LEU A 57 1.16 -12.22 0.02
C LEU A 57 2.21 -11.10 -0.03
N ASP A 58 3.47 -11.41 0.31
CA ASP A 58 4.52 -10.39 0.44
C ASP A 58 4.77 -9.59 -0.86
N PRO A 59 4.83 -10.20 -2.07
CA PRO A 59 4.90 -9.42 -3.30
C PRO A 59 3.77 -8.40 -3.48
N LEU A 60 2.54 -8.73 -3.06
CA LEU A 60 1.41 -7.80 -3.11
C LEU A 60 1.54 -6.70 -2.05
N GLY A 61 1.96 -7.04 -0.83
CA GLY A 61 2.25 -6.04 0.21
C GLY A 61 3.35 -5.07 -0.22
N THR A 62 4.46 -5.57 -0.76
CA THR A 62 5.53 -4.75 -1.33
C THR A 62 5.01 -3.84 -2.44
N LEU A 63 4.15 -4.36 -3.33
CA LEU A 63 3.53 -3.55 -4.38
C LEU A 63 2.68 -2.41 -3.79
N TYR A 64 1.86 -2.68 -2.78
CA TYR A 64 1.07 -1.67 -2.09
C TYR A 64 1.93 -0.57 -1.44
N LEU A 65 2.97 -0.96 -0.70
CA LEU A 65 3.90 -0.04 -0.04
C LEU A 65 4.66 0.84 -1.02
N THR A 66 5.25 0.21 -2.04
CA THR A 66 5.99 0.94 -3.09
C THR A 66 5.09 1.85 -3.92
N THR A 67 3.81 1.51 -4.08
CA THR A 67 2.82 2.39 -4.74
C THR A 67 2.52 3.63 -3.89
N ALA A 68 2.54 3.53 -2.56
CA ALA A 68 2.44 4.69 -1.67
C ALA A 68 3.62 5.65 -1.88
N TRP A 69 4.85 5.12 -1.91
CA TRP A 69 6.05 5.92 -2.16
C TRP A 69 6.06 6.53 -3.56
N ALA A 70 5.62 5.78 -4.57
CA ALA A 70 5.48 6.28 -5.94
C ALA A 70 4.53 7.48 -6.04
N CYS A 71 3.51 7.58 -5.17
CA CYS A 71 2.68 8.79 -5.12
C CYS A 71 3.47 10.05 -4.80
N THR A 72 4.51 9.95 -3.97
CA THR A 72 5.40 11.08 -3.67
C THR A 72 6.32 11.38 -4.85
N GLU A 73 7.00 10.33 -5.36
CA GLU A 73 8.01 10.47 -6.42
C GLU A 73 7.43 10.94 -7.76
N GLU A 74 6.21 10.52 -8.07
CA GLU A 74 5.53 10.89 -9.31
C GLU A 74 4.65 12.14 -9.16
N HIS A 75 4.73 12.85 -8.03
CA HIS A 75 3.90 14.03 -7.70
C HIS A 75 2.41 13.77 -7.96
N ALA A 76 1.89 12.65 -7.46
CA ALA A 76 0.55 12.19 -7.78
C ALA A 76 -0.52 13.20 -7.32
N PRO A 77 -1.61 13.38 -8.09
CA PRO A 77 -2.73 14.22 -7.67
C PRO A 77 -3.31 13.81 -6.32
N LEU A 78 -3.86 14.77 -5.57
CA LEU A 78 -4.47 14.53 -4.25
C LEU A 78 -5.59 13.47 -4.30
N THR A 79 -6.35 13.39 -5.39
CA THR A 79 -7.36 12.35 -5.60
C THR A 79 -6.76 10.95 -5.69
N THR A 80 -5.64 10.79 -6.40
CA THR A 80 -4.91 9.52 -6.52
C THR A 80 -4.32 9.08 -5.18
N ARG A 81 -3.73 10.02 -4.44
CA ARG A 81 -3.18 9.77 -3.10
C ARG A 81 -4.27 9.31 -2.12
N LEU A 82 -5.42 9.99 -2.14
CA LEU A 82 -6.57 9.62 -1.32
C LEU A 82 -7.10 8.23 -1.67
N LEU A 83 -7.16 7.91 -2.97
CA LEU A 83 -7.57 6.59 -3.43
C LEU A 83 -6.61 5.51 -2.94
N HIS A 84 -5.28 5.73 -3.00
CA HIS A 84 -4.32 4.76 -2.44
C HIS A 84 -4.55 4.55 -0.94
N ALA A 85 -4.69 5.63 -0.17
CA ALA A 85 -4.90 5.55 1.28
C ALA A 85 -6.23 4.88 1.69
N ASP A 86 -7.18 4.68 0.78
CA ASP A 86 -8.38 3.88 1.04
C ASP A 86 -8.11 2.36 1.04
N LEU A 87 -6.92 1.93 0.59
CA LEU A 87 -6.46 0.54 0.65
C LEU A 87 -5.94 0.15 2.04
N ASP A 88 -5.49 1.11 2.87
CA ASP A 88 -4.88 0.86 4.18
C ASP A 88 -5.67 -0.14 5.05
N PRO A 89 -6.98 0.07 5.33
CA PRO A 89 -7.73 -0.86 6.18
C PRO A 89 -7.93 -2.24 5.53
N ILE A 90 -7.89 -2.32 4.19
CA ILE A 90 -8.02 -3.59 3.47
C ILE A 90 -6.74 -4.40 3.63
N PHE A 91 -5.57 -3.78 3.41
CA PHE A 91 -4.28 -4.44 3.60
C PHE A 91 -4.06 -4.82 5.06
N GLU A 92 -4.37 -3.93 6.01
CA GLU A 92 -4.30 -4.24 7.43
C GLU A 92 -5.14 -5.49 7.76
N SER A 93 -6.40 -5.54 7.31
CA SER A 93 -7.29 -6.69 7.52
C SER A 93 -6.73 -8.00 6.96
N ILE A 94 -6.16 -7.97 5.74
CA ILE A 94 -5.55 -9.16 5.12
C ILE A 94 -4.37 -9.65 5.96
N TYR A 95 -3.48 -8.74 6.38
CA TYR A 95 -2.29 -9.09 7.15
C TYR A 95 -2.65 -9.57 8.56
N VAL A 96 -3.59 -8.91 9.25
CA VAL A 96 -4.10 -9.34 10.56
C VAL A 96 -4.71 -10.74 10.48
N SER A 97 -5.55 -10.99 9.48
CA SER A 97 -6.13 -12.32 9.25
C SER A 97 -5.06 -13.39 8.99
N SER A 98 -4.01 -13.05 8.24
CA SER A 98 -2.89 -13.97 8.03
C SER A 98 -2.10 -14.24 9.31
N GLU A 99 -1.92 -13.23 10.17
CA GLU A 99 -1.20 -13.34 11.44
C GLU A 99 -1.98 -14.20 12.44
N ASP A 100 -3.29 -14.01 12.53
CA ASP A 100 -4.16 -14.83 13.37
C ASP A 100 -4.08 -16.32 12.97
N GLN A 101 -4.10 -16.61 11.67
CA GLN A 101 -3.91 -17.98 11.16
C GLN A 101 -2.53 -18.54 11.49
N LEU A 102 -1.48 -17.72 11.38
CA LEU A 102 -0.11 -18.12 11.70
C LEU A 102 0.02 -18.47 13.19
N LEU A 103 -0.50 -17.61 14.07
CA LEU A 103 -0.48 -17.82 15.52
C LEU A 103 -1.30 -19.05 15.92
N ALA A 104 -2.48 -19.26 15.33
CA ALA A 104 -3.29 -20.45 15.55
C ALA A 104 -2.55 -21.73 15.12
N GLY A 105 -1.98 -21.74 13.91
CA GLY A 105 -1.26 -22.88 13.37
C GLY A 105 0.03 -23.21 14.14
N ARG A 106 0.71 -22.21 14.70
CA ARG A 106 1.85 -22.42 15.60
C ARG A 106 1.41 -23.02 16.94
N LYS A 107 0.25 -22.62 17.44
CA LYS A 107 -0.30 -23.08 18.71
C LYS A 107 -0.77 -24.54 18.63
N ASP A 108 -1.39 -24.95 17.51
CA ASP A 108 -1.87 -26.32 17.31
C ASP A 108 -0.84 -27.27 16.68
N GLY A 109 0.30 -26.72 16.22
CA GLY A 109 1.41 -27.49 15.64
C GLY A 109 1.27 -27.82 14.16
N THR A 110 0.25 -27.28 13.47
CA THR A 110 0.08 -27.42 12.02
C THR A 110 1.06 -26.55 11.22
N VAL A 111 1.61 -25.51 11.86
CA VAL A 111 2.63 -24.63 11.27
C VAL A 111 3.95 -24.77 12.02
N VAL A 112 4.98 -25.19 11.28
CA VAL A 112 6.35 -25.31 11.77
C VAL A 112 7.24 -24.42 10.90
N ILE A 113 7.65 -23.28 11.47
CA ILE A 113 8.58 -22.35 10.81
C ILE A 113 9.97 -23.00 10.81
N PRO A 114 10.56 -23.24 9.62
CA PRO A 114 11.93 -23.75 9.53
C PRO A 114 12.89 -22.79 10.22
N LYS A 115 13.94 -23.33 10.86
CA LYS A 115 15.02 -22.47 11.37
C LYS A 115 15.65 -21.71 10.20
N PRO A 116 15.99 -20.42 10.37
CA PRO A 116 16.78 -19.71 9.38
C PRO A 116 18.06 -20.49 9.07
N ASP A 117 18.48 -20.49 7.81
CA ASP A 117 19.84 -20.92 7.47
C ASP A 117 20.80 -19.89 8.07
N GLU A 118 21.71 -20.34 8.94
CA GLU A 118 22.70 -19.50 9.63
C GLU A 118 23.59 -18.73 8.64
N ASN A 119 23.69 -19.19 7.39
CA ASN A 119 24.44 -18.53 6.32
C ASN A 119 23.60 -17.56 5.49
N ASN A 120 22.29 -17.51 5.72
CA ASN A 120 21.33 -16.76 4.91
C ASN A 120 20.32 -15.98 5.77
N GLU A 121 20.70 -15.67 7.02
CA GLU A 121 19.87 -14.82 7.87
C GLU A 121 19.76 -13.41 7.28
N PRO A 122 18.53 -12.89 7.11
CA PRO A 122 18.35 -11.58 6.55
C PRO A 122 18.91 -10.51 7.50
N VAL A 123 19.82 -9.68 7.00
CA VAL A 123 20.50 -8.64 7.78
C VAL A 123 19.50 -7.52 8.18
N GLY A 124 19.47 -7.16 9.47
CA GLY A 124 18.62 -6.10 10.02
C GLY A 124 17.29 -6.58 10.62
N CYS A 125 16.49 -5.69 11.21
CA CYS A 125 15.10 -6.03 11.60
C CYS A 125 14.20 -6.07 10.37
N ALA A 126 13.13 -6.88 10.40
CA ALA A 126 12.13 -6.97 9.35
C ALA A 126 11.57 -5.59 8.94
N CYS A 127 11.34 -4.72 9.93
CA CYS A 127 11.00 -3.31 9.73
C CYS A 127 11.98 -2.54 8.84
N CYS A 128 13.28 -2.62 9.13
CA CYS A 128 14.31 -1.88 8.40
C CYS A 128 14.56 -2.46 7.00
N ARG A 129 14.25 -3.74 6.78
CA ARG A 129 14.30 -4.37 5.45
C ARG A 129 13.10 -4.00 4.57
N GLY A 130 12.05 -3.47 5.19
CA GLY A 130 10.80 -3.18 4.51
C GLY A 130 9.91 -4.40 4.30
N ASP A 131 10.04 -5.42 5.16
CA ASP A 131 9.21 -6.61 5.08
C ASP A 131 7.72 -6.20 5.29
N PRO A 132 6.82 -6.50 4.33
CA PRO A 132 5.47 -5.97 4.37
C PRO A 132 4.66 -6.36 5.60
N ASP A 133 4.83 -7.58 6.11
CA ASP A 133 4.15 -8.03 7.32
C ASP A 133 4.55 -7.19 8.54
N ALA A 134 5.85 -6.92 8.69
CA ALA A 134 6.35 -6.08 9.77
C ALA A 134 5.88 -4.62 9.65
N LEU A 135 5.91 -4.04 8.45
CA LEU A 135 5.51 -2.65 8.23
C LEU A 135 3.99 -2.44 8.37
N ILE A 136 3.19 -3.32 7.77
CA ILE A 136 1.73 -3.19 7.75
C ILE A 136 1.15 -3.50 9.14
N LEU A 137 1.58 -4.58 9.80
CA LEU A 137 1.08 -4.93 11.13
C LEU A 137 1.50 -3.93 12.22
N ALA A 138 2.64 -3.26 12.05
CA ALA A 138 3.07 -2.19 12.96
C ALA A 138 2.38 -0.83 12.68
N GLY A 139 1.60 -0.72 11.60
CA GLY A 139 0.95 0.52 11.19
C GLY A 139 1.92 1.60 10.68
N PHE A 140 3.15 1.24 10.32
CA PHE A 140 4.17 2.21 9.91
C PHE A 140 3.88 2.89 8.57
N GLU A 141 3.03 2.28 7.74
CA GLU A 141 2.74 2.72 6.37
C GLU A 141 1.28 3.15 6.19
N THR A 142 0.56 3.38 7.29
CA THR A 142 -0.77 4.03 7.24
C THR A 142 -0.63 5.43 6.64
N GLU A 143 -1.45 5.72 5.65
CA GLU A 143 -1.46 6.98 4.89
C GLU A 143 -0.11 7.32 4.22
N GLY A 144 0.67 6.30 3.84
CA GLY A 144 1.98 6.47 3.18
C GLY A 144 1.94 7.32 1.89
N ALA A 145 0.81 7.36 1.19
CA ALA A 145 0.63 8.23 0.01
C ALA A 145 0.47 9.73 0.34
N PHE A 146 0.34 10.10 1.62
CA PHE A 146 0.19 11.49 2.07
C PHE A 146 1.51 12.16 2.42
N TYR A 147 2.65 11.52 2.13
CA TYR A 147 3.93 12.18 2.17
C TYR A 147 4.16 13.03 0.92
N PHE A 148 4.77 14.19 1.10
CA PHE A 148 5.10 15.16 0.07
C PHE A 148 6.55 15.59 0.23
N PHE A 149 7.20 15.99 -0.86
CA PHE A 149 8.40 16.81 -0.73
C PHE A 149 8.06 18.11 -0.02
N GLU A 150 9.00 18.65 0.76
CA GLU A 150 8.76 19.84 1.58
C GLU A 150 8.25 21.03 0.75
N GLU A 151 8.83 21.28 -0.43
CA GLU A 151 8.37 22.37 -1.31
C GLU A 151 6.93 22.17 -1.81
N GLU A 152 6.56 20.95 -2.20
CA GLU A 152 5.22 20.59 -2.65
C GLU A 152 4.19 20.77 -1.52
N TYR A 153 4.54 20.32 -0.31
CA TYR A 153 3.71 20.50 0.88
C TYR A 153 3.46 21.99 1.16
N ARG A 154 4.52 22.81 1.18
CA ARG A 154 4.42 24.24 1.46
C ARG A 154 3.68 24.99 0.34
N ALA A 155 3.73 24.52 -0.91
CA ALA A 155 2.92 25.09 -1.98
C ALA A 155 1.40 24.86 -1.78
N LEU A 156 1.01 23.72 -1.20
CA LEU A 156 -0.40 23.35 -1.00
C LEU A 156 -1.01 23.95 0.28
N TRP A 157 -0.24 24.00 1.36
CA TRP A 157 -0.73 24.37 2.69
C TRP A 157 0.03 25.50 3.38
N GLY A 158 1.09 26.05 2.77
CA GLY A 158 1.88 27.13 3.36
C GLY A 158 2.45 26.75 4.72
N ASP A 159 2.18 27.59 5.72
CA ASP A 159 2.66 27.43 7.08
C ASP A 159 1.79 26.49 7.95
N GLU A 160 0.76 25.85 7.39
CA GLU A 160 -0.01 24.85 8.15
C GLU A 160 0.92 23.72 8.65
N PRO A 161 0.75 23.25 9.89
CA PRO A 161 1.59 22.21 10.46
C PRO A 161 1.39 20.88 9.73
N GLU A 162 2.49 20.15 9.54
CA GLU A 162 2.46 18.76 9.08
C GLU A 162 1.88 17.81 10.14
N HIS A 163 1.26 16.73 9.69
CA HIS A 163 0.78 15.66 10.56
C HIS A 163 1.92 14.72 10.99
N GLY A 164 2.94 14.59 10.14
CA GLY A 164 4.10 13.75 10.38
C GLY A 164 5.25 14.13 9.48
N MET A 165 6.41 13.51 9.72
CA MET A 165 7.61 13.72 8.94
C MET A 165 8.34 12.41 8.71
N MET A 166 9.02 12.30 7.58
CA MET A 166 10.00 11.26 7.29
C MET A 166 11.30 11.91 6.84
N TYR A 167 12.44 11.40 7.29
CA TYR A 167 13.76 11.86 6.86
C TYR A 167 14.58 10.67 6.39
N SER A 168 15.13 10.79 5.18
CA SER A 168 16.14 9.87 4.67
C SER A 168 17.38 10.66 4.22
N PRO A 169 18.60 10.19 4.51
CA PRO A 169 19.82 10.82 4.00
C PRO A 169 19.87 10.95 2.47
N SER A 170 19.24 10.03 1.74
CA SER A 170 19.27 9.99 0.27
C SER A 170 18.17 10.80 -0.40
N ILE A 171 17.03 11.01 0.28
CA ILE A 171 15.82 11.62 -0.31
C ILE A 171 15.47 12.96 0.37
N GLY A 172 16.07 13.25 1.53
CA GLY A 172 15.80 14.44 2.31
C GLY A 172 14.54 14.30 3.18
N ARG A 173 13.96 15.45 3.53
CA ARG A 173 12.78 15.55 4.39
C ARG A 173 11.51 15.47 3.55
N ARG A 174 10.58 14.63 3.98
CA ARG A 174 9.20 14.55 3.47
C ARG A 174 8.22 14.89 4.59
N LEU A 175 7.16 15.61 4.25
CA LEU A 175 6.13 16.05 5.18
C LEU A 175 4.83 15.31 4.89
N ALA A 176 4.18 14.79 5.92
CA ALA A 176 2.90 14.12 5.79
C ALA A 176 1.76 15.11 6.02
N ALA A 177 0.78 15.13 5.11
CA ALA A 177 -0.50 15.78 5.34
C ALA A 177 -1.46 14.83 6.04
N SER A 178 -2.37 15.36 6.86
CA SER A 178 -3.50 14.58 7.35
C SER A 178 -4.53 14.35 6.25
N ARG A 179 -5.31 13.27 6.35
CA ARG A 179 -6.49 13.06 5.50
C ARG A 179 -7.43 14.26 5.44
N ALA A 180 -7.58 14.98 6.56
CA ALA A 180 -8.41 16.18 6.63
C ALA A 180 -7.83 17.32 5.77
N GLN A 181 -6.52 17.53 5.79
CA GLN A 181 -5.84 18.51 4.93
C GLN A 181 -5.98 18.18 3.45
N ILE A 182 -5.83 16.90 3.07
CA ILE A 182 -6.03 16.42 1.69
C ILE A 182 -7.47 16.70 1.22
N LYS A 183 -8.47 16.28 2.01
CA LYS A 183 -9.89 16.49 1.68
C LYS A 183 -10.25 17.97 1.61
N GLY A 184 -9.73 18.78 2.52
CA GLY A 184 -9.91 20.23 2.53
C GLY A 184 -9.32 20.90 1.28
N ALA A 185 -8.12 20.51 0.86
CA ALA A 185 -7.49 21.02 -0.36
C ALA A 185 -8.30 20.67 -1.62
N LEU A 186 -8.74 19.41 -1.74
CA LEU A 186 -9.61 18.96 -2.83
C LEU A 186 -10.94 19.73 -2.88
N GLN A 187 -11.52 20.05 -1.73
CA GLN A 187 -12.75 20.83 -1.67
C GLN A 187 -12.54 22.26 -2.18
N ARG A 188 -11.45 22.92 -1.77
CA ARG A 188 -11.07 24.26 -2.25
C ARG A 188 -10.83 24.29 -3.76
N GLU A 189 -10.22 23.24 -4.32
CA GLU A 189 -10.02 23.12 -5.76
C GLU A 189 -11.36 23.07 -6.52
N ARG A 190 -12.29 22.23 -6.07
CA ARG A 190 -13.63 22.13 -6.68
C ARG A 190 -14.41 23.45 -6.61
N GLU A 191 -14.29 24.18 -5.50
CA GLU A 191 -14.94 25.48 -5.33
C GLU A 191 -14.37 26.52 -6.30
N ARG A 192 -13.04 26.61 -6.42
CA ARG A 192 -12.38 27.49 -7.39
C ARG A 192 -12.75 27.18 -8.84
N GLU A 193 -12.80 25.90 -9.21
CA GLU A 193 -13.25 25.49 -10.55
C GLU A 193 -14.70 25.89 -10.83
N ARG A 194 -15.58 25.77 -9.82
CA ARG A 194 -16.98 26.17 -9.94
C ARG A 194 -17.11 27.68 -10.11
N GLU A 195 -16.39 28.46 -9.33
CA GLU A 195 -16.38 29.93 -9.44
C GLU A 195 -15.82 30.39 -10.80
N GLY A 196 -14.71 29.80 -11.25
CA GLY A 196 -14.13 30.11 -12.56
C GLY A 196 -15.06 29.77 -13.73
N LYS A 197 -15.80 28.66 -13.65
CA LYS A 197 -16.84 28.32 -14.65
C LYS A 197 -18.03 29.27 -14.63
N VAL A 198 -18.41 29.79 -13.46
CA VAL A 198 -19.49 30.79 -13.37
C VAL A 198 -19.06 32.12 -13.98
N VAL A 199 -17.81 32.54 -13.79
CA VAL A 199 -17.28 33.78 -14.38
C VAL A 199 -17.12 33.66 -15.90
N ALA A 200 -16.79 32.50 -16.44
CA ALA A 200 -16.65 32.29 -17.90
C ALA A 200 -17.98 32.22 -18.67
N VAL A 201 -19.12 32.14 -17.98
CA VAL A 201 -20.46 32.01 -18.57
C VAL A 201 -21.25 33.33 -18.53
N LEU A 202 -20.70 34.38 -17.92
CA LEU A 202 -21.27 35.74 -17.85
C LEU A 202 -20.56 36.68 -18.83
#